data_AF-W1VBI9-F1
#
_entry.id   AF-W1VBI9-F1
#
_cell.length_a   1.000
_cell.length_b   1.000
_cell.length_c   1.000
_cell.angle_alpha   90.00
_cell.angle_beta   90.00
_cell.angle_gamma   90.00
#
_symmetry.space_group_name_H-M   'P 1'
#
loop_
_entity.id
_entity.type
_entity.pdbx_description
1 polymer ?
#
loop_
_entity_poly.entity_id
_entity_poly.type
_entity_poly.pdbx_seq_one_letter_code
_entity_poly.pdbx_strand_id
1 'polypeptide(L)' 'AGAVAADRAGDPTSRDAATAATSALAGAAGAWAVRVHEVPANRDAVMAASFWKESR' A
#
# COMPACT_ATOMS: atom_id res chain seq x y z
N ALA A 1 -3.46 -10.62 -18.00
CA ALA A 1 -3.86 -11.19 -16.70
C ALA A 1 -2.61 -11.73 -16.02
N GLY A 2 -2.11 -11.05 -14.98
CA GLY A 2 -0.90 -11.48 -14.28
C GLY A 2 -1.17 -12.74 -13.48
N ALA A 3 -0.47 -13.83 -13.79
CA ALA A 3 -0.58 -15.08 -13.05
C ALA A 3 -0.05 -14.88 -11.62
N VAL A 4 -0.95 -14.90 -10.64
CA VAL A 4 -0.58 -15.08 -9.24
C VAL A 4 -0.20 -16.56 -9.07
N ALA A 5 1.10 -16.86 -9.10
CA ALA A 5 1.57 -18.20 -8.78
C ALA A 5 1.21 -18.49 -7.32
N ALA A 6 0.30 -19.44 -7.13
CA ALA A 6 -0.26 -19.81 -5.84
C ALA A 6 0.77 -20.42 -4.85
N ASP A 7 2.02 -20.62 -5.27
CA ASP A 7 3.10 -21.26 -4.51
C ASP A 7 4.15 -20.27 -3.94
N ARG A 8 3.94 -18.95 -4.08
CA ARG A 8 4.84 -17.92 -3.50
C ARG A 8 4.35 -17.33 -2.18
N ALA A 9 3.51 -18.03 -1.44
CA ALA A 9 3.05 -17.53 -0.16
C ALA A 9 4.13 -17.67 0.92
N GLY A 10 5.23 -16.91 0.77
CA GLY A 10 6.16 -16.64 1.86
C GLY A 10 5.47 -15.94 3.02
N ASP A 11 6.20 -15.80 4.13
CA ASP A 11 5.74 -15.15 5.37
C ASP A 11 4.85 -13.92 5.07
N PRO A 12 3.62 -13.83 5.61
CA PRO A 12 2.75 -12.68 5.44
C PRO A 12 3.43 -11.32 5.63
N THR A 13 4.39 -11.22 6.56
CA THR A 13 5.13 -9.97 6.83
C THR A 13 6.02 -9.54 5.66
N SER A 14 6.46 -10.48 4.82
CA SER A 14 7.27 -10.18 3.62
C SER A 14 6.53 -9.30 2.60
N ARG A 15 5.22 -9.10 2.76
CA ARG A 15 4.37 -8.30 1.89
C ARG A 15 4.11 -6.89 2.41
N ASP A 16 4.58 -6.53 3.60
CA ASP A 16 4.24 -5.25 4.22
C ASP A 16 4.77 -4.05 3.44
N ALA A 17 5.98 -4.15 2.88
CA ALA A 17 6.54 -3.12 2.01
C ALA A 17 5.71 -2.94 0.72
N ALA A 18 5.29 -4.04 0.09
CA ALA A 18 4.43 -4.00 -1.09
C ALA A 18 3.03 -3.46 -0.76
N THR A 19 2.53 -3.74 0.44
CA THR A 19 1.26 -3.21 0.94
C THR A 19 1.35 -1.70 1.16
N ALA A 20 2.43 -1.20 1.77
CA ALA A 20 2.66 0.24 1.94
C ALA A 20 2.69 0.99 0.58
N ALA A 21 3.41 0.45 -0.40
CA ALA A 21 3.44 1.02 -1.75
C ALA A 21 2.04 1.03 -2.41
N THR A 22 1.30 -0.06 -2.27
CA THR A 22 -0.08 -0.15 -2.79
C THR A 22 -1.02 0.83 -2.09
N SER A 23 -0.88 1.01 -0.77
CA SER A 23 -1.65 1.96 0.01
C SER A 23 -1.39 3.41 -0.40
N ALA A 24 -0.15 3.78 -0.71
CA ALA A 24 0.17 5.09 -1.28
C ALA A 24 -0.57 5.32 -2.61
N LEU A 25 -0.54 4.33 -3.51
CA LEU A 25 -1.25 4.40 -4.80
C LEU A 25 -2.77 4.51 -4.62
N ALA A 26 -3.34 3.75 -3.69
CA ALA A 26 -4.77 3.80 -3.37
C ALA A 26 -5.17 5.17 -2.81
N GLY A 27 -4.37 5.74 -1.89
CA GLY A 27 -4.59 7.08 -1.37
C GLY A 27 -4.53 8.16 -2.45
N ALA A 28 -3.52 8.10 -3.33
CA ALA A 28 -3.40 9.00 -4.47
C ALA A 28 -4.61 8.91 -5.44
N ALA A 29 -5.12 7.70 -5.65
CA ALA A 29 -6.31 7.43 -6.46
C ALA A 29 -7.63 7.86 -5.80
N GLY A 30 -7.63 8.29 -4.53
CA GLY A 30 -8.82 8.79 -3.83
C GLY A 30 -9.62 7.71 -3.10
N ALA A 31 -8.99 6.59 -2.73
CA ALA A 31 -9.63 5.62 -1.83
C ALA A 31 -9.99 6.28 -0.48
N TRP A 32 -11.16 5.94 0.07
CA TRP A 32 -11.60 6.47 1.37
C TRP A 32 -10.75 5.94 2.53
N ALA A 33 -10.36 4.66 2.49
CA ALA A 33 -9.51 4.02 3.48
C ALA A 33 -8.82 2.77 2.93
N VAL A 34 -7.78 2.31 3.63
CA VAL A 34 -7.12 1.00 3.43
C VAL A 34 -7.17 0.19 4.72
N ARG A 35 -7.36 -1.13 4.61
CA ARG A 35 -7.27 -2.07 5.73
C ARG A 35 -5.94 -2.79 5.65
N VAL A 36 -5.14 -2.68 6.70
CA VAL A 36 -3.75 -3.16 6.72
C VAL A 36 -3.42 -3.81 8.07
N HIS A 37 -2.34 -4.60 8.10
CA HIS A 37 -1.80 -5.18 9.34
C HIS A 37 -0.76 -4.23 9.96
N GLU A 38 0.23 -3.81 9.18
CA GLU A 38 1.25 -2.83 9.60
C GLU A 38 0.75 -1.39 9.44
N VAL A 39 0.12 -0.87 10.49
CA VAL A 39 -0.50 0.46 10.48
C VAL A 39 0.50 1.61 10.29
N PRO A 40 1.63 1.69 11.04
CA PRO A 40 2.50 2.87 10.97
C PRO A 40 3.05 3.12 9.56
N ALA A 41 3.61 2.09 8.92
CA ALA A 41 4.17 2.19 7.57
C ALA A 41 3.12 2.59 6.51
N ASN A 42 1.90 2.05 6.60
CA ASN A 42 0.84 2.36 5.66
C ASN A 42 0.23 3.76 5.88
N ARG A 43 0.16 4.22 7.13
CA ARG A 43 -0.23 5.61 7.45
C ARG A 43 0.74 6.60 6.81
N ASP A 44 2.03 6.38 6.97
CA ASP A 44 3.06 7.28 6.44
C ASP A 44 3.07 7.27 4.91
N ALA A 45 2.85 6.09 4.29
CA ALA A 45 2.72 5.96 2.84
C ALA A 45 1.52 6.76 2.28
N VAL A 46 0.36 6.71 2.95
CA VAL A 46 -0.82 7.50 2.56
C VAL A 46 -0.56 9.00 2.76
N MET A 47 0.07 9.42 3.86
CA MET A 47 0.40 10.84 4.10
C MET A 47 1.36 11.39 3.04
N ALA A 48 2.41 10.64 2.70
CA ALA A 48 3.34 11.00 1.63
C ALA A 48 2.62 11.18 0.27
N ALA A 49 1.70 10.26 -0.06
CA ALA A 49 0.90 10.35 -1.27
C ALA A 49 -0.01 11.60 -1.30
N SER A 50 -0.62 11.98 -0.17
CA SER A 50 -1.43 13.19 -0.06
C SER A 50 -0.61 14.46 -0.29
N PHE A 51 0.56 14.58 0.35
CA PHE A 51 1.43 15.75 0.16
C PHE A 51 1.93 15.87 -1.29
N TRP A 52 2.24 14.74 -1.94
CA TRP A 52 2.60 14.75 -3.35
C TRP A 52 1.45 15.22 -4.25
N LYS A 53 0.21 14.83 -3.95
CA LYS A 53 -0.97 15.26 -4.71
C LYS A 53 -1.27 16.75 -4.53
N GLU A 54 -1.08 17.28 -3.31
CA GLU A 54 -1.33 18.68 -2.98
C GLU A 54 -0.27 19.64 -3.53
N SER A 55 0.97 19.17 -3.70
CA SER A 55 2.07 19.97 -4.25
C SER A 55 2.07 20.11 -5.77
N ARG A 56 1.11 19.50 -6.47
CA ARG A 56 1.02 19.47 -7.94
C ARG A 56 -0.14 20.32 -8.46
#